data_AF-E3QS37-F1
#
_entry.id   AF-E3QS37-F1
#
_cell.length_a   1.000
_cell.length_b   1.000
_cell.length_c   1.000
_cell.angle_alpha   90.00
_cell.angle_beta   90.00
_cell.angle_gamma   90.00
#
_symmetry.space_group_name_H-M   'P 1'
#
loop_
_entity.id
_entity.type
_entity.pdbx_description
1 polymer ?
#
loop_
_entity_poly.entity_id
_entity_poly.type
_entity_poly.pdbx_seq_one_letter_code
_entity_poly.pdbx_strand_id
1 'polypeptide(L)'
;MATHLAAITLEKGTHFLVQSRQTPKPGPDELLIEVKAVALNPADHLIRDQGLFISTYPTVIGFDISGLVLEVGANVPSKPGHEGSGLFFQPGITRVAAFAASFWKSYGPDYGAFQEQCLVPWQHAVPITTESIS
;
A
#
# COMPACT_ATOMS: atom_id res chain seq x y z
N MET A 1 -7.16 -4.05 -18.88
CA MET A 1 -6.29 -3.91 -17.69
C MET A 1 -7.19 -3.62 -16.50
N ALA A 2 -6.90 -4.15 -15.32
CA ALA A 2 -7.72 -3.95 -14.14
C ALA A 2 -7.61 -2.49 -13.63
N THR A 3 -8.67 -1.99 -13.01
CA THR A 3 -8.74 -0.63 -12.46
C THR A 3 -9.34 -0.65 -11.07
N HIS A 4 -9.05 0.37 -10.27
CA HIS A 4 -9.59 0.54 -8.92
C HIS A 4 -9.75 2.05 -8.61
N LEU A 5 -10.54 2.37 -7.58
CA LEU A 5 -10.74 3.75 -7.13
C LEU A 5 -9.61 4.24 -6.23
N ALA A 6 -9.23 5.50 -6.41
CA ALA A 6 -8.25 6.19 -5.57
C ALA A 6 -8.70 7.62 -5.26
N ALA A 7 -8.37 8.10 -4.06
CA ALA A 7 -8.47 9.50 -3.69
C ALA A 7 -7.20 10.24 -4.13
N ILE A 8 -7.25 10.86 -5.30
CA ILE A 8 -6.08 11.46 -5.93
C ILE A 8 -5.93 12.92 -5.49
N THR A 9 -4.70 13.28 -5.12
CA THR A 9 -4.29 14.68 -4.95
C THR A 9 -3.69 15.15 -6.27
N LEU A 10 -4.40 16.03 -6.97
CA LEU A 10 -3.97 16.52 -8.29
C LEU A 10 -2.89 17.60 -8.18
N GLU A 11 -3.01 18.46 -7.18
CA GLU A 11 -2.09 19.56 -6.91
C GLU A 11 -2.05 19.86 -5.40
N LYS A 12 -1.01 20.55 -4.95
CA LYS A 12 -0.86 20.97 -3.55
C LYS A 12 -2.09 21.76 -3.08
N GLY A 13 -2.63 21.42 -1.91
CA GLY A 13 -3.74 22.18 -1.32
C GLY A 13 -5.12 21.84 -1.89
N THR A 14 -5.21 20.96 -2.87
CA THR A 14 -6.49 20.59 -3.48
C THR A 14 -7.21 19.51 -2.68
N HIS A 15 -8.55 19.50 -2.78
CA HIS A 15 -9.36 18.39 -2.28
C HIS A 15 -9.07 17.11 -3.07
N PHE A 16 -9.28 15.96 -2.42
CA PHE A 16 -9.18 14.68 -3.10
C PHE A 16 -10.19 14.59 -4.25
N LEU A 17 -9.70 14.17 -5.42
CA LEU A 17 -10.54 13.72 -6.52
C LEU A 17 -10.61 12.19 -6.50
N VAL A 18 -11.78 11.64 -6.21
CA VAL A 18 -12.01 10.19 -6.32
C VAL A 18 -12.18 9.83 -7.79
N GLN A 19 -11.28 9.03 -8.33
CA GLN A 19 -11.36 8.56 -9.72
C GLN A 19 -10.77 7.16 -9.87
N SER A 20 -11.13 6.52 -10.97
CA SER A 20 -10.58 5.21 -11.35
C SER A 20 -9.16 5.37 -11.92
N ARG A 21 -8.24 4.48 -11.53
CA ARG A 21 -6.88 4.40 -12.07
C ARG A 21 -6.50 2.96 -12.41
N GLN A 22 -5.45 2.79 -13.21
CA GLN A 22 -4.93 1.46 -13.54
C GLN A 22 -4.37 0.79 -12.28
N THR A 23 -4.71 -0.48 -12.08
CA THR A 23 -4.10 -1.32 -11.06
C THR A 23 -2.68 -1.66 -11.46
N PRO A 24 -1.66 -1.29 -10.67
CA PRO A 24 -0.28 -1.62 -10.97
C PRO A 24 -0.01 -3.11 -10.73
N LYS A 25 1.07 -3.62 -11.34
CA LYS A 25 1.61 -4.94 -11.04
C LYS A 25 2.75 -4.80 -10.03
N PRO A 26 2.85 -5.70 -9.03
CA PRO A 26 3.94 -5.63 -8.07
C PRO A 26 5.28 -5.90 -8.74
N GLY A 27 6.30 -5.14 -8.35
CA GLY A 27 7.70 -5.46 -8.64
C GLY A 27 8.19 -6.69 -7.85
N PRO A 28 9.46 -7.10 -8.04
CA PRO A 28 10.00 -8.33 -7.45
C PRO A 28 9.86 -8.43 -5.92
N ASP A 29 10.01 -7.32 -5.21
CA ASP A 29 9.99 -7.25 -3.74
C ASP A 29 8.68 -6.65 -3.18
N GLU A 30 7.60 -6.67 -3.96
CA GLU A 30 6.36 -5.96 -3.62
C GLU A 30 5.15 -6.88 -3.49
N LEU A 31 4.22 -6.45 -2.66
CA LEU A 31 2.88 -6.98 -2.52
C LEU A 31 1.92 -6.03 -3.24
N LEU A 32 0.94 -6.58 -3.94
CA LEU A 32 -0.29 -5.86 -4.27
C LEU A 32 -1.31 -6.16 -3.18
N ILE A 33 -1.75 -5.13 -2.45
CA ILE A 33 -2.69 -5.28 -1.34
C ILE A 33 -4.04 -4.71 -1.74
N GLU A 34 -5.10 -5.50 -1.55
CA GLU A 34 -6.47 -4.99 -1.49
C GLU A 34 -6.69 -4.31 -0.15
N VAL A 35 -6.80 -2.98 -0.17
CA VAL A 35 -6.93 -2.16 1.04
C VAL A 35 -8.35 -2.33 1.60
N LYS A 36 -8.45 -2.80 2.85
CA LYS A 36 -9.72 -2.99 3.57
C LYS A 36 -9.98 -1.92 4.61
N ALA A 37 -8.92 -1.37 5.20
CA ALA A 37 -8.99 -0.21 6.06
C ALA A 37 -7.74 0.63 5.94
N VAL A 38 -7.90 1.93 6.19
CA VAL A 38 -6.81 2.91 6.32
C VAL A 38 -6.96 3.63 7.64
N ALA A 39 -5.85 4.01 8.28
CA ALA A 39 -5.90 4.95 9.39
C ALA A 39 -5.83 6.39 8.86
N LEU A 40 -6.54 7.30 9.53
CA LEU A 40 -6.42 8.74 9.30
C LEU A 40 -5.68 9.36 10.48
N ASN A 41 -4.63 10.11 10.17
CA ASN A 41 -3.80 10.82 11.12
C ASN A 41 -3.87 12.33 10.85
N PRO A 42 -3.62 13.20 11.85
CA PRO A 42 -3.48 14.63 11.60
C PRO A 42 -2.40 14.97 10.56
N ALA A 43 -1.37 14.14 10.40
CA ALA A 43 -0.36 14.36 9.37
C ALA A 43 -0.95 14.35 7.95
N ASP A 44 -2.02 13.59 7.67
CA ASP A 44 -2.56 13.44 6.32
C ASP A 44 -3.13 14.75 5.77
N HIS A 45 -3.76 15.56 6.63
CA HIS A 45 -4.25 16.88 6.20
C HIS A 45 -3.10 17.83 5.90
N LEU A 46 -1.99 17.77 6.66
CA LEU A 46 -0.80 18.58 6.40
C LEU A 46 -0.10 18.17 5.11
N ILE A 47 -0.02 16.87 4.83
CA ILE A 47 0.54 16.34 3.59
C ILE A 47 -0.28 16.81 2.39
N ARG A 48 -1.62 16.69 2.44
CA ARG A 48 -2.51 17.19 1.39
C ARG A 48 -2.43 18.72 1.22
N ASP A 49 -2.59 19.45 2.32
CA ASP A 49 -2.80 20.91 2.26
C ASP A 49 -1.49 21.67 2.01
N GLN A 50 -0.39 21.20 2.59
CA GLN A 50 0.91 21.88 2.51
C GLN A 50 1.88 21.21 1.53
N GLY A 51 1.53 20.05 0.98
CA GLY A 51 2.42 19.27 0.12
C GLY A 51 3.64 18.73 0.87
N LEU A 52 3.50 18.46 2.16
CA LEU A 52 4.61 18.03 3.01
C LEU A 52 5.20 16.72 2.46
N PHE A 53 6.50 16.75 2.15
CA PHE A 53 7.27 15.65 1.52
C PHE A 53 6.87 15.26 0.09
N ILE A 54 5.80 15.79 -0.49
CA ILE A 54 5.34 15.44 -1.84
C ILE A 54 6.28 16.06 -2.88
N SER A 55 6.99 15.21 -3.63
CA SER A 55 7.88 15.63 -4.72
C SER A 55 7.18 15.79 -6.06
N THR A 56 6.07 15.09 -6.29
CA THR A 56 5.40 15.02 -7.60
C THR A 56 3.88 14.88 -7.45
N TYR A 57 3.16 15.46 -8.41
CA TYR A 57 1.72 15.30 -8.60
C TYR A 57 1.43 14.81 -10.03
N PRO A 58 0.29 14.15 -10.30
CA PRO A 58 -0.71 13.70 -9.32
C PRO A 58 -0.20 12.56 -8.44
N THR A 59 -0.72 12.45 -7.21
CA THR A 59 -0.32 11.42 -6.25
C THR A 59 -1.50 10.86 -5.45
N VAL A 60 -1.27 9.74 -4.77
CA VAL A 60 -2.14 9.19 -3.72
C VAL A 60 -1.32 9.21 -2.44
N ILE A 61 -1.91 9.72 -1.35
CA ILE A 61 -1.21 9.87 -0.06
C ILE A 61 -1.71 8.83 0.96
N GLY A 62 -1.21 8.94 2.20
CA GLY A 62 -1.58 8.11 3.35
C GLY A 62 -0.63 6.92 3.50
N PHE A 63 -0.49 6.44 4.75
CA PHE A 63 0.52 5.45 5.11
C PHE A 63 -0.05 4.15 5.68
N ASP A 64 -0.94 4.22 6.65
CA ASP A 64 -1.33 3.04 7.41
C ASP A 64 -2.46 2.29 6.72
N ILE A 65 -2.21 1.02 6.34
CA ILE A 65 -3.20 0.15 5.71
C ILE A 65 -3.36 -1.17 6.46
N SER A 66 -4.55 -1.75 6.37
CA SER A 66 -4.74 -3.19 6.54
C SER A 66 -5.56 -3.75 5.39
N GLY A 67 -5.24 -4.98 4.99
CA GLY A 67 -5.78 -5.53 3.75
C GLY A 67 -5.48 -6.99 3.49
N LEU A 68 -5.81 -7.43 2.29
CA LEU A 68 -5.56 -8.78 1.78
C LEU A 68 -4.48 -8.72 0.70
N VAL A 69 -3.50 -9.62 0.76
CA VAL A 69 -2.50 -9.75 -0.32
C VAL A 69 -3.19 -10.36 -1.55
N LEU A 70 -3.16 -9.67 -2.69
CA LEU A 70 -3.73 -10.12 -3.96
C LEU A 70 -2.69 -10.74 -4.89
N GLU A 71 -1.48 -10.16 -4.95
CA GLU A 71 -0.37 -10.64 -5.77
C GLU A 71 0.95 -10.38 -5.04
N VAL A 72 1.96 -11.19 -5.35
CA VAL A 72 3.31 -11.08 -4.75
C VAL A 72 4.37 -11.07 -5.85
N GLY A 73 5.43 -10.29 -5.64
CA GLY A 73 6.62 -10.29 -6.47
C GLY A 73 7.46 -11.56 -6.37
N ALA A 74 8.38 -11.74 -7.31
CA ALA A 74 9.20 -12.95 -7.43
C ALA A 74 10.14 -13.21 -6.23
N ASN A 75 10.55 -12.17 -5.51
CA ASN A 75 11.44 -12.25 -4.36
C ASN A 75 10.68 -12.25 -3.03
N VAL A 76 9.34 -12.20 -3.07
CA VAL A 76 8.53 -12.20 -1.85
C VAL A 76 8.55 -13.59 -1.22
N PRO A 77 8.81 -13.70 0.10
CA PRO A 77 8.70 -14.96 0.82
C PRO A 77 7.30 -15.57 0.68
N SER A 78 7.16 -16.74 0.04
CA SER A 78 5.85 -17.37 -0.24
C SER A 78 5.56 -18.62 0.61
N LYS A 79 6.54 -19.10 1.37
CA LYS A 79 6.43 -20.29 2.22
C LYS A 79 7.19 -20.09 3.53
N PRO A 80 6.79 -20.79 4.61
CA PRO A 80 7.54 -20.81 5.86
C PRO A 80 9.02 -21.15 5.65
N GLY A 81 9.90 -20.53 6.45
CA GLY A 81 11.33 -20.79 6.42
C GLY A 81 12.11 -20.11 5.28
N HIS A 82 11.45 -19.28 4.46
CA HIS A 82 12.14 -18.46 3.47
C HIS A 82 12.94 -17.33 4.15
N GLU A 83 14.25 -17.29 3.89
CA GLU A 83 15.21 -16.31 4.42
C GLU A 83 15.24 -16.12 5.96
N GLY A 84 14.72 -17.08 6.74
CA GLY A 84 14.78 -17.03 8.21
C GLY A 84 13.93 -15.94 8.87
N SER A 85 13.22 -15.10 8.10
CA SER A 85 12.37 -14.01 8.62
C SER A 85 11.11 -14.54 9.32
N GLY A 86 10.74 -15.80 9.09
CA GLY A 86 9.48 -16.39 9.56
C GLY A 86 8.23 -15.83 8.86
N LEU A 87 8.36 -14.78 8.06
CA LEU A 87 7.28 -14.14 7.32
C LEU A 87 7.10 -14.82 5.97
N PHE A 88 5.85 -15.02 5.57
CA PHE A 88 5.49 -15.42 4.22
C PHE A 88 4.11 -14.89 3.85
N PHE A 89 3.91 -14.69 2.55
CA PHE A 89 2.73 -14.07 1.98
C PHE A 89 2.15 -14.94 0.88
N GLN A 90 0.87 -15.25 1.00
CA GLN A 90 0.11 -16.05 0.05
C GLN A 90 -1.04 -15.21 -0.52
N PRO A 91 -1.05 -14.96 -1.84
CA PRO A 91 -2.17 -14.34 -2.54
C PRO A 91 -3.52 -14.96 -2.18
N GLY A 92 -4.51 -14.11 -1.88
CA GLY A 92 -5.87 -14.51 -1.52
C GLY A 92 -6.04 -15.10 -0.11
N ILE A 93 -4.95 -15.25 0.65
CA ILE A 93 -4.96 -15.90 1.97
C ILE A 93 -4.43 -14.93 3.04
N THR A 94 -3.23 -14.37 2.83
CA THR A 94 -2.55 -13.57 3.84
C THR A 94 -3.21 -12.21 3.99
N ARG A 95 -3.75 -11.94 5.17
CA ARG A 95 -4.15 -10.59 5.61
C ARG A 95 -2.96 -9.90 6.24
N VAL A 96 -2.84 -8.59 6.06
CA VAL A 96 -1.70 -7.82 6.54
C VAL A 96 -2.11 -6.51 7.18
N ALA A 97 -1.31 -6.07 8.15
CA ALA A 97 -1.13 -4.66 8.47
C ALA A 97 0.14 -4.22 7.74
N ALA A 98 0.12 -3.03 7.14
CA ALA A 98 1.23 -2.57 6.34
C ALA A 98 1.41 -1.05 6.41
N PHE A 99 2.66 -0.64 6.25
CA PHE A 99 3.05 0.76 6.13
C PHE A 99 3.36 1.09 4.67
N ALA A 100 2.42 1.77 4.02
CA ALA A 100 2.50 2.12 2.61
C ALA A 100 3.75 2.96 2.32
N ALA A 101 4.38 2.70 1.18
CA ALA A 101 5.71 3.22 0.88
C ALA A 101 5.71 4.61 0.23
N SER A 102 4.67 5.42 0.43
CA SER A 102 4.48 6.69 -0.28
C SER A 102 5.73 7.58 -0.18
N PHE A 103 6.30 7.72 1.02
CA PHE A 103 7.50 8.52 1.23
C PHE A 103 8.75 7.92 0.55
N TRP A 104 9.02 6.62 0.73
CA TRP A 104 10.20 5.93 0.17
C TRP A 104 10.15 5.77 -1.35
N LYS A 105 8.95 5.87 -1.93
CA LYS A 105 8.71 5.78 -3.37
C LYS A 105 8.38 7.14 -3.97
N SER A 106 8.88 8.21 -3.36
CA SER A 106 8.81 9.59 -3.86
C SER A 106 7.39 10.05 -4.22
N TYR A 107 6.41 9.62 -3.41
CA TYR A 107 4.99 9.88 -3.61
C TYR A 107 4.48 9.43 -4.99
N GLY A 108 5.01 8.32 -5.51
CA GLY A 108 4.44 7.65 -6.66
C GLY A 108 2.99 7.20 -6.36
N PRO A 109 2.06 7.37 -7.31
CA PRO A 109 0.62 7.16 -7.07
C PRO A 109 0.25 5.70 -6.74
N ASP A 110 1.14 4.74 -7.00
CA ASP A 110 0.92 3.32 -6.69
C ASP A 110 1.15 2.95 -5.21
N TYR A 111 1.72 3.86 -4.42
CA TYR A 111 2.24 3.56 -3.08
C TYR A 111 1.53 4.32 -1.95
N GLY A 112 0.45 5.04 -2.25
CA GLY A 112 -0.40 5.74 -1.29
C GLY A 112 -1.48 4.86 -0.69
N ALA A 113 -1.77 5.00 0.61
CA ALA A 113 -2.82 4.23 1.27
C ALA A 113 -4.24 4.56 0.79
N PHE A 114 -4.51 5.78 0.33
CA PHE A 114 -5.88 6.24 0.02
C PHE A 114 -6.37 5.77 -1.36
N GLN A 115 -6.28 4.46 -1.60
CA GLN A 115 -6.79 3.77 -2.79
C GLN A 115 -7.15 2.33 -2.45
N GLU A 116 -8.00 1.73 -3.27
CA GLU A 116 -8.47 0.35 -3.05
C GLU A 116 -7.38 -0.71 -3.25
N GLN A 117 -6.34 -0.42 -4.05
CA GLN A 117 -5.22 -1.33 -4.30
C GLN A 117 -3.88 -0.61 -4.27
N CYS A 118 -3.01 -1.00 -3.33
CA CYS A 118 -1.73 -0.32 -3.08
C CYS A 118 -0.56 -1.30 -3.23
N LEU A 119 0.53 -0.84 -3.85
CA LEU A 119 1.80 -1.54 -3.80
C LEU A 119 2.52 -1.25 -2.49
N VAL A 120 3.07 -2.30 -1.89
CA VAL A 120 3.83 -2.20 -0.64
C VAL A 120 5.04 -3.14 -0.71
N PRO A 121 6.27 -2.66 -0.45
CA PRO A 121 7.42 -3.54 -0.24
C PRO A 121 7.11 -4.56 0.85
N TRP A 122 7.40 -5.85 0.63
CA TRP A 122 6.94 -6.89 1.56
C TRP A 122 7.49 -6.71 2.98
N GLN A 123 8.65 -6.09 3.12
CA GLN A 123 9.28 -5.77 4.41
C GLN A 123 8.50 -4.75 5.24
N HIS A 124 7.57 -4.01 4.63
CA HIS A 124 6.72 -3.04 5.30
C HIS A 124 5.39 -3.66 5.77
N ALA A 125 5.18 -4.95 5.53
CA ALA A 125 3.95 -5.66 5.85
C ALA A 125 4.20 -6.73 6.91
N VAL A 126 3.21 -6.90 7.80
CA VAL A 126 3.18 -7.98 8.78
C VAL A 126 1.87 -8.76 8.61
N PRO A 127 1.92 -10.10 8.48
CA PRO A 127 0.72 -10.92 8.47
C PRO A 127 -0.11 -10.74 9.75
N ILE A 128 -1.40 -10.47 9.58
CA ILE A 128 -2.39 -10.52 10.65
C ILE A 128 -2.84 -11.99 10.72
N THR A 129 -2.31 -12.72 11.70
CA THR A 129 -2.73 -14.12 11.92
C THR A 129 -4.18 -14.15 12.39
N THR A 130 -4.96 -15.11 11.88
CA THR A 130 -6.32 -15.36 12.37
C THR A 130 -6.42 -16.55 13.31
N GLU A 131 -5.34 -17.34 13.43
CA GLU A 131 -5.23 -18.39 14.43
C GLU A 131 -3.85 -18.30 15.08
N SER A 132 -3.85 -18.49 16.40
CA SER A 132 -2.67 -18.67 17.24
C SER A 132 -1.62 -19.52 16.53
N ILE A 133 -0.37 -19.07 16.57
CA ILE A 133 0.78 -19.96 16.42
C ILE A 133 0.59 -21.06 17.48
N SER A 134 0.10 -22.23 17.05
CA SER A 134 0.04 -23.46 17.85
C SER A 134 1.32 -24.25 17.64
#